data_AF-A0A6V7LDX3-F1
#
_entry.id   AF-A0A6V7LDX3-F1
#
_cell.length_a   1.000
_cell.length_b   1.000
_cell.length_c   1.000
_cell.angle_alpha   90.00
_cell.angle_beta   90.00
_cell.angle_gamma   90.00
#
_symmetry.space_group_name_H-M   'P 1'
#
loop_
_entity.id
_entity.type
_entity.pdbx_description
1 polymer ?
#
loop_
_entity_poly.entity_id
_entity_poly.type
_entity_poly.pdbx_seq_one_letter_code
_entity_poly.pdbx_strand_id
1 'polypeptide(L)'
;SPNIRGGLKDMRVLKTTQSSFTDFIQDEYRTLPDANDRIFSTVVTASWDFSTATGVDFDKVWETVKDCILQNFAGPAKTGIYSPSVQNTLYLAEKSVLDKIKQ
;
A
#
# COMPACT_ATOMS: atom_id res chain seq x y z
N SER A 1 -16.08 -25.46 0.08
CA SER A 1 -15.40 -24.88 -1.08
C SER A 1 -13.91 -24.78 -0.80
N PRO A 2 -13.02 -24.82 -1.80
CA PRO A 2 -11.59 -24.64 -1.58
C PRO A 2 -11.29 -23.24 -1.04
N ASN A 3 -10.25 -23.11 -0.22
CA ASN A 3 -9.68 -21.81 0.15
C ASN A 3 -8.75 -21.35 -0.98
N ILE A 4 -8.96 -20.13 -1.46
CA ILE A 4 -8.17 -19.54 -2.54
C ILE A 4 -7.46 -18.30 -2.01
N ARG A 5 -6.16 -18.18 -2.31
CA ARG A 5 -5.33 -17.03 -1.97
C ARG A 5 -4.80 -16.38 -3.24
N GLY A 6 -5.09 -15.09 -3.40
CA GLY A 6 -4.46 -14.24 -4.41
C GLY A 6 -3.16 -13.63 -3.89
N GLY A 7 -2.33 -13.14 -4.81
CA GLY A 7 -1.10 -12.47 -4.42
C GLY A 7 -0.47 -11.60 -5.50
N LEU A 8 0.34 -10.65 -5.05
CA LEU A 8 1.17 -9.76 -5.85
C LEU A 8 2.55 -9.66 -5.19
N LYS A 9 3.60 -9.79 -5.99
CA LYS A 9 5.00 -9.71 -5.55
C LYS A 9 5.85 -9.04 -6.63
N ASP A 10 7.08 -8.69 -6.27
CA ASP A 10 8.11 -8.16 -7.19
C ASP A 10 7.72 -6.84 -7.88
N MET A 11 6.71 -6.12 -7.37
CA MET A 11 6.31 -4.81 -7.89
C MET A 11 7.11 -3.70 -7.20
N ARG A 12 8.19 -3.27 -7.85
CA ARG A 12 9.00 -2.13 -7.37
C ARG A 12 8.32 -0.80 -7.71
N VAL A 13 8.18 0.05 -6.69
CA VAL A 13 7.67 1.41 -6.83
C VAL A 13 8.55 2.38 -6.05
N LEU A 14 8.64 3.61 -6.55
CA LEU A 14 9.42 4.69 -5.94
C LEU A 14 8.71 6.02 -6.18
N LYS A 15 8.64 6.86 -5.14
CA LYS A 15 8.37 8.30 -5.27
C LYS A 15 9.48 9.09 -4.60
N THR A 16 9.83 10.22 -5.21
CA THR A 16 11.00 11.03 -4.82
C THR A 16 10.69 12.11 -3.78
N THR A 17 9.41 12.31 -3.45
CA THR A 17 8.89 13.31 -2.51
C THR A 17 7.53 12.84 -1.98
N GLN A 18 6.81 13.69 -1.26
CA GLN A 18 5.48 13.42 -0.70
C GLN A 18 5.49 12.24 0.29
N SER A 19 6.60 12.04 0.98
CA SER A 19 6.72 11.13 2.10
C SER A 19 7.52 11.78 3.22
N SER A 20 7.05 11.66 4.43
CA SER A 20 7.77 12.10 5.62
C SER A 20 7.97 10.95 6.60
N PHE A 21 8.74 11.23 7.64
CA PHE A 21 8.79 10.47 8.88
C PHE A 21 9.28 11.40 9.99
N THR A 22 8.33 11.83 10.83
CA THR A 22 8.56 12.82 11.89
C THR A 22 7.88 12.35 13.18
N ASP A 23 8.14 13.04 14.29
CA ASP A 23 7.38 12.92 15.54
C ASP A 23 7.33 11.49 16.13
N PHE A 24 8.35 10.67 15.85
CA PHE A 24 8.51 9.36 16.46
C PHE A 24 9.26 9.44 17.79
N ILE A 25 9.20 8.34 18.56
CA ILE A 25 9.74 8.25 19.93
C ILE A 25 11.16 8.83 19.99
N GLN A 26 11.34 9.77 20.93
CA GLN A 26 12.63 10.36 21.26
C GLN A 26 13.15 9.68 22.52
N ASP A 27 14.02 8.69 22.33
CA ASP A 27 14.76 8.04 23.41
C ASP A 27 16.26 8.40 23.32
N GLU A 28 17.04 7.89 24.27
CA GLU A 28 18.48 8.11 24.36
C GLU A 28 19.29 7.49 23.20
N TYR A 29 18.68 6.61 22.40
CA TYR A 29 19.30 5.95 21.24
C TYR A 29 18.90 6.58 19.91
N ARG A 30 17.96 7.53 19.91
CA ARG A 30 17.51 8.19 18.70
C ARG A 30 18.62 9.05 18.10
N THR A 31 19.11 8.61 16.95
CA THR A 31 20.03 9.39 16.10
C THR A 31 19.40 9.85 14.79
N LEU A 32 18.25 9.28 14.43
CA LEU A 32 17.55 9.62 13.20
C LEU A 32 16.85 10.98 13.34
N PRO A 33 17.14 11.98 12.49
CA PRO A 33 16.41 13.23 12.48
C PRO A 33 15.02 13.04 11.86
N ASP A 34 14.11 13.96 12.19
CA ASP A 34 12.85 14.06 11.47
C ASP A 34 13.11 14.40 10.00
N ALA A 35 12.37 13.75 9.11
CA ALA A 35 12.41 13.99 7.67
C ALA A 35 11.03 14.46 7.19
N ASN A 36 10.90 15.77 6.96
CA ASN A 36 9.66 16.36 6.43
C ASN A 36 9.41 15.99 4.95
N ASP A 37 10.49 15.68 4.20
CA ASP A 37 10.41 15.08 2.88
C ASP A 37 11.55 14.06 2.69
N ARG A 38 11.26 12.93 2.03
CA ARG A 38 12.21 11.85 1.74
C ARG A 38 11.75 10.99 0.56
N ILE A 39 12.68 10.23 -0.01
CA ILE A 39 12.35 9.15 -0.95
C ILE A 39 11.57 8.06 -0.22
N PHE A 40 10.51 7.56 -0.85
CA PHE A 40 9.86 6.31 -0.47
C PHE A 40 9.97 5.32 -1.63
N SER A 41 10.76 4.27 -1.43
CA SER A 41 10.93 3.15 -2.37
C SER A 41 10.60 1.84 -1.68
N THR A 42 9.84 0.97 -2.34
CA THR A 42 9.50 -0.36 -1.82
C THR A 42 9.34 -1.38 -2.95
N VAL A 43 9.41 -2.67 -2.60
CA VAL A 43 8.98 -3.77 -3.46
C VAL A 43 7.74 -4.36 -2.80
N VAL A 44 6.58 -4.13 -3.40
CA VAL A 44 5.30 -4.50 -2.81
C VAL A 44 5.15 -6.02 -2.82
N THR A 45 4.76 -6.56 -1.66
CA THR A 45 4.25 -7.92 -1.50
C THR A 45 2.89 -7.83 -0.84
N ALA A 46 1.87 -8.44 -1.44
CA ALA A 46 0.51 -8.48 -0.92
C ALA A 46 -0.09 -9.87 -1.15
N SER A 47 -0.92 -10.31 -0.22
CA SER A 47 -1.72 -11.54 -0.33
C SER A 47 -3.09 -11.32 0.28
N TRP A 48 -4.10 -11.94 -0.30
CA TRP A 48 -5.47 -11.85 0.19
C TRP A 48 -6.18 -13.20 0.03
N ASP A 49 -7.05 -13.51 0.99
CA ASP A 49 -7.87 -14.71 0.98
C ASP A 49 -9.27 -14.36 0.47
N PHE A 50 -9.79 -15.17 -0.45
CA PHE A 50 -11.17 -15.02 -0.94
C PHE A 50 -12.14 -15.75 -0.01
N SER A 51 -13.27 -15.11 0.31
CA SER A 51 -14.38 -15.71 1.07
C SER A 51 -15.17 -16.74 0.26
N THR A 52 -15.09 -16.69 -1.08
CA THR A 52 -15.76 -17.62 -1.99
C THR A 52 -14.96 -17.80 -3.29
N ALA A 53 -15.12 -18.97 -3.92
CA ALA A 53 -14.61 -19.23 -5.26
C ALA A 53 -15.67 -19.01 -6.36
N THR A 54 -16.94 -18.90 -5.97
CA THR A 54 -18.06 -18.88 -6.90
C THR A 54 -18.31 -17.47 -7.42
N GLY A 55 -18.29 -17.30 -8.75
CA GLY A 55 -18.60 -16.02 -9.39
C GLY A 55 -17.56 -14.93 -9.16
N VAL A 56 -16.33 -15.30 -8.79
CA VAL A 56 -15.21 -14.37 -8.66
C VAL A 56 -14.51 -14.22 -10.00
N ASP A 57 -14.38 -12.97 -10.44
CA ASP A 57 -13.45 -12.59 -11.50
C ASP A 57 -12.07 -12.32 -10.88
N PHE A 58 -11.22 -13.35 -10.85
CA PHE A 58 -9.93 -13.30 -10.18
C PHE A 58 -8.97 -12.28 -10.81
N ASP A 59 -9.01 -12.14 -12.14
CA ASP A 59 -8.17 -11.20 -12.87
C ASP A 59 -8.59 -9.76 -12.54
N LYS A 60 -9.90 -9.48 -12.53
CA LYS A 60 -10.41 -8.17 -12.15
C LYS A 60 -10.09 -7.80 -10.70
N VAL A 61 -10.14 -8.77 -9.78
CA VAL A 61 -9.74 -8.56 -8.39
C VAL A 61 -8.26 -8.23 -8.30
N TRP A 62 -7.40 -8.99 -8.98
CA TRP A 62 -5.96 -8.75 -8.99
C TRP A 62 -5.61 -7.34 -9.53
N GLU A 63 -6.22 -6.93 -10.65
CA GLU A 63 -6.09 -5.58 -11.20
C GLU A 63 -6.51 -4.52 -10.19
N THR A 64 -7.67 -4.71 -9.56
CA THR A 64 -8.23 -3.75 -8.59
C THR A 64 -7.33 -3.61 -7.36
N VAL A 65 -6.75 -4.71 -6.87
CA VAL A 65 -5.79 -4.70 -5.77
C VAL A 65 -4.54 -3.91 -6.15
N LYS A 66 -3.95 -4.21 -7.31
CA LYS A 66 -2.78 -3.48 -7.83
C LYS A 66 -3.06 -1.98 -7.96
N ASP A 67 -4.21 -1.62 -8.52
CA ASP A 67 -4.61 -0.22 -8.68
C ASP A 67 -4.82 0.49 -7.34
N CYS A 68 -5.47 -0.16 -6.37
CA CYS A 68 -5.61 0.40 -5.01
C CYS A 68 -4.24 0.68 -4.37
N ILE A 69 -3.29 -0.23 -4.50
CA ILE A 69 -1.94 -0.05 -3.96
C ILE A 69 -1.25 1.14 -4.67
N LEU A 70 -1.27 1.18 -6.00
CA LEU A 70 -0.61 2.25 -6.77
C LEU A 70 -1.24 3.62 -6.49
N GLN A 71 -2.56 3.71 -6.40
CA GLN A 71 -3.26 4.96 -6.10
C GLN A 71 -2.97 5.47 -4.69
N ASN A 72 -2.92 4.59 -3.68
CA ASN A 72 -2.58 4.99 -2.31
C ASN A 72 -1.09 5.29 -2.12
N PHE A 73 -0.22 4.70 -2.94
CA PHE A 73 1.21 5.00 -2.91
C PHE A 73 1.55 6.33 -3.61
N ALA A 74 1.09 6.50 -4.85
CA ALA A 74 1.49 7.61 -5.72
C ALA A 74 0.52 8.79 -5.68
N GLY A 75 -0.79 8.56 -5.58
CA GLY A 75 -1.80 9.60 -5.67
C GLY A 75 -1.99 10.14 -7.10
N PRO A 76 -2.67 11.30 -7.26
CA PRO A 76 -2.86 11.93 -8.56
C PRO A 76 -1.52 12.26 -9.24
N ALA A 77 -1.36 11.90 -10.51
CA ALA A 77 -0.08 12.03 -11.22
C ALA A 77 0.54 13.44 -11.24
N LYS A 78 -0.29 14.50 -11.12
CA LYS A 78 0.17 15.89 -11.12
C LYS A 78 0.62 16.41 -9.76
N THR A 79 0.04 15.92 -8.67
CA THR A 79 0.20 16.50 -7.32
C THR A 79 0.78 15.52 -6.31
N GLY A 80 0.76 14.23 -6.64
CA GLY A 80 1.05 13.14 -5.71
C GLY A 80 0.08 13.09 -4.54
N ILE A 81 0.38 12.22 -3.58
CA ILE A 81 -0.27 12.15 -2.28
C ILE A 81 0.79 12.05 -1.18
N TYR A 82 0.60 12.89 -0.14
CA TYR A 82 1.46 12.89 1.03
C TYR A 82 1.26 11.61 1.86
N SER A 83 2.36 11.04 2.33
CA SER A 83 2.39 9.87 3.22
C SER A 83 3.19 10.20 4.48
N PRO A 84 2.53 10.29 5.65
CA PRO A 84 3.22 10.56 6.92
C PRO A 84 3.99 9.35 7.46
N SER A 85 3.61 8.14 7.03
CA SER A 85 4.24 6.89 7.44
C SER A 85 3.92 5.78 6.44
N VAL A 86 4.82 4.79 6.37
CA VAL A 86 4.59 3.60 5.54
C VAL A 86 3.38 2.82 6.02
N GLN A 87 3.14 2.79 7.34
CA GLN A 87 2.02 2.13 7.99
C GLN A 87 0.68 2.74 7.56
N ASN A 88 0.60 4.07 7.47
CA ASN A 88 -0.59 4.76 7.00
C ASN A 88 -0.89 4.40 5.54
N THR A 89 0.11 4.46 4.65
CA THR A 89 -0.08 4.09 3.24
C THR A 89 -0.48 2.62 3.08
N LEU A 90 0.11 1.71 3.87
CA LEU A 90 -0.26 0.29 3.88
C LEU A 90 -1.72 0.10 4.27
N TYR A 91 -2.15 0.68 5.39
CA TYR A 91 -3.53 0.57 5.86
C TYR A 91 -4.55 1.15 4.88
N LEU A 92 -4.26 2.31 4.29
CA LEU A 92 -5.17 2.92 3.31
C LEU A 92 -5.29 2.09 2.03
N ALA A 93 -4.21 1.44 1.59
CA ALA A 93 -4.25 0.51 0.47
C ALA A 93 -5.14 -0.70 0.79
N GLU A 94 -4.95 -1.34 1.95
CA GLU A 94 -5.77 -2.47 2.40
C GLU A 94 -7.25 -2.10 2.51
N LYS A 95 -7.54 -0.98 3.19
CA LYS A 95 -8.90 -0.47 3.32
C LYS A 95 -9.53 -0.20 1.96
N SER A 96 -8.81 0.44 1.04
CA SER A 96 -9.30 0.71 -0.32
C SER A 96 -9.58 -0.57 -1.12
N VAL A 97 -8.89 -1.68 -0.83
CA VAL A 97 -9.17 -2.98 -1.44
C VAL A 97 -10.49 -3.53 -0.91
N LEU A 98 -10.62 -3.61 0.42
CA LEU A 98 -11.82 -4.15 1.09
C LEU A 98 -13.08 -3.31 0.82
N ASP A 99 -12.93 -2.00 0.62
CA ASP A 99 -14.05 -1.12 0.26
C ASP A 99 -14.56 -1.38 -1.19
N LYS A 100 -13.72 -1.93 -2.08
CA LYS A 100 -14.05 -2.15 -3.50
C LYS A 100 -14.38 -3.59 -3.86
N ILE A 101 -13.86 -4.56 -3.10
CA ILE A 101 -14.00 -5.99 -3.38
C ILE A 101 -14.70 -6.64 -2.19
N LYS A 102 -15.81 -7.34 -2.45
CA LYS A 102 -16.65 -7.94 -1.40
C LYS A 102 -16.34 -9.42 -1.14
N GLN A 103 -15.79 -10.11 -2.14
CA GLN A 103 -15.46 -11.53 -2.10
C GLN A 103 -14.11 -11.73 -1.44
#